data_AF-A0A6N7BCH9-F1
#
_entry.id   AF-A0A6N7BCH9-F1
#
_cell.length_a   1.000
_cell.length_b   1.000
_cell.length_c   1.000
_cell.angle_alpha   90.00
_cell.angle_beta   90.00
_cell.angle_gamma   90.00
#
_symmetry.space_group_name_H-M   'P 1'
#
loop_
_entity.id
_entity.type
_entity.pdbx_description
1 polymer ?
#
loop_
_entity_poly.entity_id
_entity_poly.type
_entity_poly.pdbx_seq_one_letter_code
_entity_poly.pdbx_strand_id
1 'polypeptide(L)'
;MLKQINLVRIVMMLIIVLTASIFIPDFYWKANKHELKRTGIYFSPISKSFFLLKSDVHGVVYTDPKGKIYSRDDFEQLIPFVNFRQLMLTGKLPDSLDGVKLIPKEINLNNVTLRVNPLAINSRPLQLYPLIESASGRVRLELPLDYFRISNRMEFVTSSSNEINEKKSKLFTDALTKEGFKFPSKFIYGNPSTKKPFDEGYFVIDSGNNVFHIKMIKGKPFCKKTNIPSDLGIAYMAINEFELREFYGIIVTTNDEVFLISYDHYKLIKLPVAGYDHQEHQLQFRGDLFYRSIVVYKENGFNAVVTDRNYKVVDSYSEAKPTKDEMTAGVIASYLFPFTIVIEKDTTPFVNFYFNFSGARSLILSLIMLGAAFIYLRKKNLPVKRVVPYYLLVLLTGVYGFIALLIIRDFDDDPNESK
;
A
#
# COMPACT_ATOMS: atom_id res chain seq x y z
N MET A 1 49.67 -10.39 10.92
CA MET A 1 48.91 -9.99 12.12
C MET A 1 48.34 -8.57 11.99
N LEU A 2 49.14 -7.50 11.82
CA LEU A 2 48.66 -6.11 11.67
C LEU A 2 47.59 -5.89 10.58
N LYS A 3 47.74 -6.49 9.38
CA LYS A 3 46.74 -6.41 8.30
C LYS A 3 45.40 -7.06 8.68
N GLN A 4 45.42 -8.16 9.42
CA GLN A 4 44.20 -8.86 9.89
C GLN A 4 43.51 -8.07 11.00
N ILE A 5 44.27 -7.50 11.95
CA ILE A 5 43.73 -6.67 13.03
C ILE A 5 43.06 -5.41 12.47
N ASN A 6 43.69 -4.74 11.50
CA ASN A 6 43.08 -3.59 10.83
C ASN A 6 41.83 -3.97 10.02
N LEU A 7 41.80 -5.15 9.39
CA LEU A 7 40.63 -5.63 8.67
C LEU A 7 39.45 -5.90 9.61
N VAL A 8 39.69 -6.59 10.73
CA VAL A 8 38.65 -6.87 11.74
C VAL A 8 38.07 -5.56 12.29
N ARG A 9 38.92 -4.56 12.56
CA ARG A 9 38.48 -3.23 13.02
C ARG A 9 37.59 -2.54 11.98
N ILE A 10 37.98 -2.52 10.71
CA ILE A 10 37.18 -1.92 9.64
C ILE A 10 35.82 -2.63 9.53
N VAL A 11 35.79 -3.96 9.59
CA VAL A 11 34.53 -4.73 9.55
C VAL A 11 33.64 -4.38 10.74
N MET A 12 34.18 -4.29 11.96
CA MET A 12 33.41 -3.87 13.14
C MET A 12 32.85 -2.45 12.97
N MET A 13 33.64 -1.50 12.44
CA MET A 13 33.14 -0.15 12.16
C MET A 13 32.01 -0.15 11.15
N LEU A 14 32.10 -0.96 10.09
CA LEU A 14 31.03 -1.08 9.10
C LEU A 14 29.75 -1.66 9.71
N ILE A 15 29.85 -2.63 10.62
CA ILE A 15 28.70 -3.17 11.37
C ILE A 15 28.09 -2.10 12.27
N ILE A 16 28.92 -1.31 12.98
CA ILE A 16 28.44 -0.20 13.80
C ILE A 16 27.76 0.85 12.95
N VAL A 17 28.33 1.23 11.80
CA VAL A 17 27.73 2.18 10.86
C VAL A 17 26.38 1.67 10.36
N LEU A 18 26.31 0.41 9.94
CA LEU A 18 25.06 -0.22 9.48
C LEU A 18 24.00 -0.15 10.59
N THR A 19 24.35 -0.59 11.80
CA THR A 19 23.45 -0.59 12.96
C THR A 19 23.02 0.83 13.32
N ALA A 20 23.95 1.78 13.39
CA ALA A 20 23.70 3.17 13.72
C ALA A 20 22.81 3.86 12.67
N SER A 21 23.00 3.56 11.39
CA SER A 21 22.20 4.11 10.29
C SER A 21 20.75 3.60 10.24
N ILE A 22 20.46 2.52 10.98
CA ILE A 22 19.11 1.99 11.18
C ILE A 22 18.51 2.61 12.44
N PHE A 23 19.16 2.42 13.59
CA PHE A 23 18.56 2.72 14.89
C PHE A 23 18.61 4.21 15.27
N ILE A 24 19.67 4.95 14.96
CA ILE A 24 19.77 6.37 15.37
C ILE A 24 18.71 7.22 14.66
N PRO A 25 18.50 7.11 13.33
CA PRO A 25 17.39 7.80 12.67
C PRO A 25 16.03 7.38 13.23
N ASP A 26 15.81 6.09 13.48
CA ASP A 26 14.55 5.60 14.04
C ASP A 26 14.26 6.23 15.43
N PHE A 27 15.26 6.30 16.31
CA PHE A 27 15.14 7.01 17.59
C PHE A 27 14.88 8.50 17.40
N TYR A 28 15.56 9.16 16.46
CA TYR A 28 15.33 10.56 16.14
C TYR A 28 13.86 10.81 15.73
N TRP A 29 13.33 9.97 14.85
CA TRP A 29 11.95 10.08 14.37
C TRP A 29 10.91 9.67 15.42
N LYS A 30 11.27 8.83 16.40
CA LYS A 30 10.42 8.54 17.56
C LYS A 30 10.39 9.70 18.57
N ALA A 31 11.53 10.37 18.77
CA ALA A 31 11.64 11.51 19.68
C ALA A 31 10.96 12.76 19.12
N ASN A 32 11.12 13.02 17.83
CA ASN A 32 10.38 14.06 17.12
C ASN A 32 9.05 13.46 16.69
N LYS A 33 8.00 13.57 17.52
CA LYS A 33 6.68 13.01 17.18
C LYS A 33 6.14 13.64 15.89
N HIS A 34 6.29 12.97 14.75
CA HIS A 34 5.70 13.41 13.50
C HIS A 34 4.25 12.92 13.44
N GLU A 35 3.33 13.84 13.69
CA GLU A 35 1.90 13.63 13.51
C GLU A 35 1.59 13.52 12.02
N LEU A 36 1.75 12.33 11.45
CA LEU A 36 1.10 12.02 10.19
C LEU A 36 -0.41 11.95 10.47
N LYS A 37 -1.07 13.11 10.39
CA LYS A 37 -2.52 13.24 10.54
C LYS A 37 -3.18 12.37 9.50
N ARG A 38 -3.77 11.25 9.94
CA ARG A 38 -4.63 10.44 9.08
C ARG A 38 -5.83 11.29 8.74
N THR A 39 -6.03 11.57 7.46
CA THR A 39 -7.14 12.39 6.99
C THR A 39 -8.13 11.53 6.24
N GLY A 40 -9.31 11.35 6.81
CA GLY A 40 -10.48 10.91 6.06
C GLY A 40 -11.07 12.11 5.33
N ILE A 41 -11.41 11.93 4.04
CA ILE A 41 -12.18 12.92 3.29
C ILE A 41 -13.49 12.28 2.85
N TYR A 42 -14.56 13.08 2.91
CA TYR A 42 -15.92 12.68 2.61
C TYR A 42 -16.61 13.81 1.86
N PHE A 43 -17.44 13.47 0.87
CA PHE A 43 -18.29 14.46 0.21
C PHE A 43 -19.67 14.43 0.86
N SER A 44 -20.17 15.60 1.24
CA SER A 44 -21.53 15.76 1.76
C SER A 44 -22.51 15.89 0.60
N PRO A 45 -23.49 14.98 0.48
CA PRO A 45 -24.59 15.16 -0.46
C PRO A 45 -25.56 16.27 -0.01
N ILE A 46 -25.56 16.65 1.28
CA ILE A 46 -26.44 17.68 1.84
C ILE A 46 -25.95 19.07 1.45
N SER A 47 -24.69 19.37 1.74
CA SER A 47 -24.12 20.70 1.49
C SER A 47 -23.37 20.79 0.16
N LYS A 48 -23.20 19.67 -0.55
CA LYS A 48 -22.42 19.58 -1.81
C LYS A 48 -21.00 20.11 -1.63
N SER A 49 -20.33 19.67 -0.57
CA SER A 49 -18.97 20.11 -0.21
C SER A 49 -18.21 18.99 0.50
N PHE A 50 -16.88 19.10 0.51
CA PHE A 50 -16.02 18.15 1.22
C PHE A 50 -15.97 18.42 2.73
N PHE A 51 -15.74 17.34 3.47
CA PHE A 51 -15.57 17.30 4.91
C PHE A 51 -14.39 16.40 5.27
N LEU A 52 -13.61 16.83 6.25
CA LEU A 52 -12.34 16.25 6.64
C LEU A 52 -12.43 15.74 8.07
N LEU A 53 -12.01 14.51 8.27
CA LEU A 53 -11.76 13.90 9.57
C LEU A 53 -10.25 13.82 9.72
N LYS A 54 -9.65 14.67 10.55
CA LYS A 54 -8.21 14.68 10.81
C LYS A 54 -7.96 14.04 12.17
N SER A 55 -7.20 12.96 12.22
CA SER A 55 -6.86 12.25 13.45
C SER A 55 -5.36 12.27 13.70
N ASP A 56 -4.97 12.59 14.93
CA ASP A 56 -3.62 12.51 15.48
C ASP A 56 -3.64 11.87 16.88
N VAL A 57 -2.51 11.92 17.60
CA VAL A 57 -2.36 11.43 18.98
C VAL A 57 -3.16 12.26 20.01
N HIS A 58 -3.58 13.47 19.65
CA HIS A 58 -4.35 14.36 20.53
C HIS A 58 -5.87 14.21 20.33
N GLY A 59 -6.30 13.53 19.27
CA GLY A 59 -7.68 13.12 19.07
C GLY A 59 -8.13 13.19 17.62
N VAL A 60 -9.41 13.48 17.44
CA VAL A 60 -10.03 13.61 16.12
C VAL A 60 -10.65 14.99 16.01
N VAL A 61 -10.32 15.70 14.94
CA VAL A 61 -10.90 17.00 14.60
C VAL A 61 -11.70 16.86 13.30
N TYR A 62 -12.93 17.36 13.33
CA TYR A 62 -13.85 17.36 12.20
C TYR A 62 -13.87 18.76 11.60
N THR A 63 -13.45 18.91 10.34
CA THR A 63 -13.38 20.22 9.68
C THR A 63 -13.94 20.21 8.27
N ASP A 64 -14.21 21.39 7.72
CA ASP A 64 -14.36 21.58 6.28
C ASP A 64 -13.03 22.06 5.65
N PRO A 65 -12.95 22.19 4.31
CA PRO A 65 -11.82 22.81 3.61
C PRO A 65 -11.51 24.25 4.00
N LYS A 66 -12.47 24.99 4.57
CA LYS A 66 -12.30 26.38 5.03
C LYS A 66 -11.74 26.45 6.45
N GLY A 67 -11.52 25.31 7.11
CA GLY A 67 -11.00 25.21 8.47
C GLY A 67 -12.06 25.40 9.56
N LYS A 68 -13.36 25.44 9.22
CA LYS A 68 -14.42 25.46 10.23
C LYS A 68 -14.43 24.13 10.97
N ILE A 69 -14.42 24.19 12.30
CA ILE A 69 -14.49 23.01 13.16
C ILE A 69 -15.94 22.67 13.46
N TYR A 70 -16.27 21.39 13.43
CA TYR A 70 -17.60 20.85 13.71
C TYR A 70 -17.58 19.99 14.96
N SER A 71 -18.71 19.94 15.66
CA SER A 71 -18.94 18.85 16.61
C SER A 71 -19.05 17.52 15.85
N ARG A 72 -18.81 16.40 16.54
CA ARG A 72 -18.98 15.08 15.96
C ARG A 72 -20.40 14.87 15.42
N ASP A 73 -21.41 15.23 16.20
CA ASP A 73 -22.82 15.09 15.85
C ASP A 73 -23.20 15.89 14.59
N ASP A 74 -22.67 17.11 14.45
CA ASP A 74 -22.93 17.94 13.26
C ASP A 74 -22.24 17.34 12.02
N PHE A 75 -20.99 16.89 12.19
CA PHE A 75 -20.23 16.26 11.12
C PHE A 75 -20.92 15.00 10.61
N GLU A 76 -21.37 14.12 11.52
CA GLU A 76 -22.04 12.87 11.16
C GLU A 76 -23.32 13.11 10.36
N GLN A 77 -24.10 14.13 10.73
CA GLN A 77 -25.31 14.55 10.01
C GLN A 77 -25.00 15.07 8.60
N LEU A 78 -23.89 15.78 8.42
CA LEU A 78 -23.48 16.33 7.11
C LEU A 78 -23.05 15.24 6.13
N ILE A 79 -22.59 14.08 6.59
CA ILE A 79 -22.20 12.95 5.75
C ILE A 79 -23.06 11.71 6.06
N PRO A 80 -24.37 11.76 5.76
CA PRO A 80 -25.35 10.83 6.31
C PRO A 80 -25.19 9.40 5.83
N PHE A 81 -24.65 9.17 4.63
CA PHE A 81 -24.49 7.81 4.08
C PHE A 81 -23.37 7.00 4.75
N VAL A 82 -22.33 7.67 5.22
CA VAL A 82 -21.24 7.01 5.96
C VAL A 82 -21.71 6.66 7.37
N ASN A 83 -22.48 7.56 7.98
CA ASN A 83 -22.93 7.45 9.38
C ASN A 83 -24.39 6.98 9.51
N PHE A 84 -24.98 6.41 8.46
CA PHE A 84 -26.43 6.16 8.40
C PHE A 84 -26.93 5.29 9.56
N ARG A 85 -26.13 4.31 10.00
CA ARG A 85 -26.48 3.45 11.15
C ARG A 85 -26.59 4.27 12.44
N GLN A 86 -25.64 5.16 12.70
CA GLN A 86 -25.64 6.03 13.88
C GLN A 86 -26.79 7.05 13.82
N LEU A 87 -27.03 7.63 12.64
CA LEU A 87 -28.14 8.57 12.43
C LEU A 87 -29.50 7.89 12.56
N MET A 88 -29.66 6.64 12.13
CA MET A 88 -30.89 5.87 12.39
C MET A 88 -31.11 5.64 13.88
N LEU A 89 -30.07 5.20 14.60
CA LEU A 89 -30.17 4.94 16.04
C LEU A 89 -30.55 6.19 16.84
N THR A 90 -30.10 7.36 16.39
CA THR A 90 -30.38 8.65 17.03
C THR A 90 -31.62 9.35 16.46
N GLY A 91 -32.32 8.77 15.49
CA GLY A 91 -33.47 9.40 14.83
C GLY A 91 -33.15 10.65 14.02
N LYS A 92 -31.88 10.82 13.61
CA LYS A 92 -31.34 11.98 12.88
C LYS A 92 -31.08 11.70 11.39
N LEU A 93 -31.42 10.52 10.88
CA LEU A 93 -31.30 10.24 9.44
C LEU A 93 -32.38 11.05 8.70
N PRO A 94 -32.04 11.85 7.67
CA PRO A 94 -33.04 12.57 6.89
C PRO A 94 -34.03 11.62 6.21
N ASP A 95 -35.31 11.98 6.15
CA ASP A 95 -36.33 11.15 5.48
C ASP A 95 -36.15 11.11 3.95
N SER A 96 -35.63 12.19 3.38
CA SER A 96 -35.34 12.32 1.95
C SER A 96 -34.19 13.30 1.70
N LEU A 97 -33.53 13.15 0.55
CA LEU A 97 -32.51 14.08 0.05
C LEU A 97 -32.64 14.18 -1.47
N ASP A 98 -32.56 15.40 -2.02
CA ASP A 98 -32.71 15.67 -3.46
C ASP A 98 -33.92 14.96 -4.11
N GLY A 99 -35.05 14.92 -3.38
CA GLY A 99 -36.31 14.30 -3.85
C GLY A 99 -36.35 12.77 -3.76
N VAL A 100 -35.29 12.12 -3.25
CA VAL A 100 -35.22 10.66 -3.09
C VAL A 100 -35.39 10.30 -1.62
N LYS A 101 -36.32 9.37 -1.35
CA LYS A 101 -36.54 8.84 0.00
C LYS A 101 -35.33 8.02 0.47
N LEU A 102 -34.84 8.32 1.66
CA LEU A 102 -33.69 7.64 2.24
C LEU A 102 -34.13 6.37 2.96
N ILE A 103 -34.11 5.25 2.23
CA ILE A 103 -34.43 3.93 2.77
C ILE A 103 -33.14 3.26 3.20
N PRO A 104 -32.99 2.80 4.46
CA PRO A 104 -31.75 2.23 4.98
C PRO A 104 -31.19 1.06 4.15
N LYS A 105 -32.08 0.22 3.62
CA LYS A 105 -31.71 -0.88 2.71
C LYS A 105 -31.05 -0.35 1.44
N GLU A 106 -31.62 0.67 0.81
CA GLU A 106 -31.07 1.29 -0.40
C GLU A 106 -29.74 1.99 -0.12
N ILE A 107 -29.61 2.67 1.02
CA ILE A 107 -28.33 3.26 1.45
C ILE A 107 -27.26 2.18 1.57
N ASN A 108 -27.57 1.07 2.26
CA ASN A 108 -26.61 -0.01 2.47
C ASN A 108 -26.21 -0.68 1.15
N LEU A 109 -27.15 -0.88 0.23
CA LEU A 109 -26.89 -1.42 -1.12
C LEU A 109 -25.92 -0.54 -1.91
N ASN A 110 -26.09 0.78 -1.84
CA ASN A 110 -25.26 1.75 -2.57
C ASN A 110 -23.96 2.13 -1.85
N ASN A 111 -23.82 1.78 -0.57
CA ASN A 111 -22.62 2.05 0.21
C ASN A 111 -21.50 1.05 -0.14
N VAL A 112 -20.73 1.41 -1.15
CA VAL A 112 -19.64 0.59 -1.67
C VAL A 112 -18.30 1.21 -1.30
N THR A 113 -17.32 0.39 -0.94
CA THR A 113 -15.94 0.85 -0.72
C THR A 113 -14.96 -0.17 -1.29
N LEU A 114 -14.06 0.31 -2.15
CA LEU A 114 -12.90 -0.42 -2.66
C LEU A 114 -11.63 0.33 -2.29
N ARG A 115 -10.56 -0.42 -2.02
CA ARG A 115 -9.23 0.15 -1.78
C ARG A 115 -8.22 -0.61 -2.61
N VAL A 116 -7.32 0.13 -3.25
CA VAL A 116 -6.11 -0.38 -3.88
C VAL A 116 -4.94 0.16 -3.07
N ASN A 117 -4.21 -0.74 -2.41
CA ASN A 117 -3.03 -0.39 -1.65
C ASN A 117 -1.79 -0.80 -2.45
N PRO A 118 -0.73 0.02 -2.49
CA PRO A 118 0.52 -0.34 -3.15
C PRO A 118 1.08 -1.67 -2.69
N LEU A 119 1.00 -1.94 -1.37
CA LEU A 119 1.40 -3.21 -0.78
C LEU A 119 0.76 -4.41 -1.47
N ALA A 120 -0.53 -4.34 -1.81
CA ALA A 120 -1.22 -5.44 -2.47
C ALA A 120 -0.74 -5.67 -3.91
N ILE A 121 -0.28 -4.62 -4.59
CA ILE A 121 0.27 -4.71 -5.94
C ILE A 121 1.69 -5.27 -5.92
N ASN A 122 2.49 -4.85 -4.96
CA ASN A 122 3.90 -5.23 -4.83
C ASN A 122 4.09 -6.59 -4.14
N SER A 123 3.01 -7.15 -3.58
CA SER A 123 3.00 -8.47 -2.99
C SER A 123 2.81 -9.56 -4.04
N ARG A 124 3.54 -10.68 -3.87
CA ARG A 124 3.26 -11.92 -4.60
C ARG A 124 2.54 -12.88 -3.67
N PRO A 125 1.20 -13.02 -3.77
CA PRO A 125 0.48 -13.97 -2.92
C PRO A 125 0.89 -15.40 -3.25
N LEU A 126 0.72 -16.29 -2.26
CA LEU A 126 0.82 -17.72 -2.47
C LEU A 126 -0.19 -18.14 -3.54
N GLN A 127 0.23 -18.90 -4.56
CA GLN A 127 -0.62 -19.28 -5.70
C GLN A 127 -1.56 -20.45 -5.35
N LEU A 128 -2.34 -20.33 -4.28
CA LEU A 128 -3.37 -21.28 -3.87
C LEU A 128 -4.63 -20.50 -3.50
N TYR A 129 -5.71 -20.74 -4.24
CA TYR A 129 -6.94 -19.95 -4.15
C TYR A 129 -8.16 -20.85 -3.88
N PRO A 130 -9.06 -20.51 -2.95
CA PRO A 130 -10.29 -21.25 -2.78
C PRO A 130 -11.24 -20.96 -3.95
N LEU A 131 -11.81 -21.97 -4.61
CA LEU A 131 -12.93 -21.74 -5.55
C LEU A 131 -14.25 -22.07 -4.85
N ILE A 132 -14.91 -21.03 -4.34
CA ILE A 132 -16.20 -21.16 -3.64
C ILE A 132 -17.32 -21.42 -4.66
N GLU A 133 -18.34 -22.16 -4.25
CA GLU A 133 -19.53 -22.43 -5.05
C GLU A 133 -20.41 -21.17 -5.17
N SER A 134 -20.55 -20.62 -6.38
CA SER A 134 -21.31 -19.39 -6.65
C SER A 134 -22.83 -19.58 -6.58
N ALA A 135 -23.33 -20.82 -6.67
CA ALA A 135 -24.75 -21.14 -6.62
C ALA A 135 -25.04 -22.30 -5.64
N SER A 136 -24.56 -22.17 -4.40
CA SER A 136 -24.67 -23.24 -3.38
C SER A 136 -26.10 -23.45 -2.86
N GLY A 137 -26.98 -22.46 -3.05
CA GLY A 137 -28.31 -22.42 -2.44
C GLY A 137 -28.29 -22.21 -0.92
N ARG A 138 -27.11 -21.99 -0.32
CA ARG A 138 -26.93 -21.69 1.10
C ARG A 138 -26.84 -20.18 1.30
N VAL A 139 -27.35 -19.71 2.43
CA VAL A 139 -27.24 -18.29 2.84
C VAL A 139 -25.80 -17.90 3.13
N ARG A 140 -25.00 -18.82 3.67
CA ARG A 140 -23.58 -18.61 3.96
C ARG A 140 -22.74 -19.35 2.93
N LEU A 141 -21.70 -18.68 2.45
CA LEU A 141 -20.67 -19.29 1.63
C LEU A 141 -19.77 -20.17 2.50
N GLU A 142 -19.34 -21.29 1.93
CA GLU A 142 -18.48 -22.27 2.59
C GLU A 142 -17.13 -22.30 1.89
N LEU A 143 -16.06 -22.46 2.68
CA LEU A 143 -14.75 -22.68 2.10
C LEU A 143 -14.69 -24.08 1.48
N PRO A 144 -14.12 -24.22 0.27
CA PRO A 144 -13.89 -25.53 -0.32
C PRO A 144 -12.85 -26.32 0.47
N LEU A 145 -12.91 -27.65 0.38
CA LEU A 145 -11.88 -28.54 0.93
C LEU A 145 -10.61 -28.60 0.06
N ASP A 146 -10.67 -28.03 -1.14
CA ASP A 146 -9.57 -27.95 -2.10
C ASP A 146 -9.28 -26.49 -2.50
N TYR A 147 -8.03 -26.25 -2.90
CA TYR A 147 -7.54 -24.96 -3.37
C TYR A 147 -6.98 -25.13 -4.77
N PHE A 148 -7.23 -24.16 -5.65
CA PHE A 148 -6.76 -24.22 -7.02
C PHE A 148 -5.47 -23.42 -7.25
N ARG A 149 -4.70 -23.88 -8.22
CA ARG A 149 -3.58 -23.18 -8.85
C ARG A 149 -3.60 -23.40 -10.35
N ILE A 150 -3.02 -22.48 -11.12
CA ILE A 150 -2.99 -22.57 -12.59
C ILE A 150 -1.56 -22.45 -13.08
N SER A 151 -0.91 -23.62 -13.25
CA SER A 151 0.42 -23.76 -13.86
C SER A 151 0.26 -24.30 -15.28
N ASN A 152 0.74 -25.49 -15.59
CA ASN A 152 0.55 -26.11 -16.92
C ASN A 152 -0.90 -26.54 -17.18
N ARG A 153 -1.71 -26.66 -16.12
CA ARG A 153 -3.14 -26.94 -16.11
C ARG A 153 -3.77 -26.31 -14.87
N MET A 154 -5.09 -26.30 -14.77
CA MET A 154 -5.78 -25.91 -13.53
C MET A 154 -5.87 -27.13 -12.61
N GLU A 155 -5.20 -27.06 -11.45
CA GLU A 155 -5.14 -28.13 -10.47
C GLU A 155 -5.90 -27.73 -9.20
N PHE A 156 -6.67 -28.66 -8.64
CA PHE A 156 -7.28 -28.54 -7.33
C PHE A 156 -6.56 -29.46 -6.35
N VAL A 157 -5.93 -28.87 -5.34
CA VAL A 157 -5.15 -29.56 -4.31
C VAL A 157 -5.98 -29.63 -3.04
N THR A 158 -6.18 -30.85 -2.53
CA THR A 158 -6.94 -31.10 -1.30
C THR A 158 -6.16 -30.61 -0.09
N SER A 159 -6.79 -29.82 0.76
CA SER A 159 -6.11 -29.18 1.91
C SER A 159 -5.62 -30.16 2.98
N SER A 160 -6.28 -31.31 3.15
CA SER A 160 -5.94 -32.30 4.17
C SER A 160 -4.84 -33.27 3.74
N SER A 161 -4.78 -33.67 2.47
CA SER A 161 -3.84 -34.69 1.96
C SER A 161 -2.76 -34.14 1.03
N ASN A 162 -2.86 -32.88 0.59
CA ASN A 162 -2.04 -32.31 -0.49
C ASN A 162 -2.12 -33.07 -1.82
N GLU A 163 -3.14 -33.92 -2.00
CA GLU A 163 -3.36 -34.66 -3.24
C GLU A 163 -4.15 -33.84 -4.25
N ILE A 164 -3.88 -34.07 -5.53
CA ILE A 164 -4.60 -33.44 -6.63
C ILE A 164 -5.92 -34.17 -6.87
N ASN A 165 -7.03 -33.42 -6.85
CA ASN A 165 -8.33 -33.92 -7.31
C ASN A 165 -8.33 -33.96 -8.85
N GLU A 166 -7.87 -35.06 -9.43
CA GLU A 166 -7.71 -35.22 -10.88
C GLU A 166 -9.03 -35.05 -11.66
N LYS A 167 -10.16 -35.52 -11.12
CA LYS A 167 -11.47 -35.39 -11.76
C LYS A 167 -11.88 -33.92 -11.91
N LYS A 168 -11.76 -33.14 -10.84
CA LYS A 168 -12.12 -31.70 -10.84
C LYS A 168 -11.10 -30.89 -11.66
N SER A 169 -9.81 -31.20 -11.53
CA SER A 169 -8.72 -30.56 -12.26
C SER A 169 -8.88 -30.74 -13.77
N LYS A 170 -9.16 -31.96 -14.24
CA LYS A 170 -9.43 -32.24 -15.65
C LYS A 170 -10.63 -31.45 -16.15
N LEU A 171 -11.74 -31.46 -15.40
CA LEU A 171 -12.98 -30.79 -15.78
C LEU A 171 -12.79 -29.28 -16.03
N PHE A 172 -12.10 -28.59 -15.12
CA PHE A 172 -11.83 -27.16 -15.26
C PHE A 172 -10.75 -26.87 -16.32
N THR A 173 -9.73 -27.72 -16.43
CA THR A 173 -8.69 -27.59 -17.46
C THR A 173 -9.27 -27.72 -18.86
N ASP A 174 -10.15 -28.71 -19.09
CA ASP A 174 -10.84 -28.89 -20.37
C ASP A 174 -11.69 -27.66 -20.72
N ALA A 175 -12.42 -27.12 -19.73
CA ALA A 175 -13.26 -25.93 -19.91
C ALA A 175 -12.45 -24.68 -20.28
N LEU A 176 -11.32 -24.44 -19.60
CA LEU A 176 -10.41 -23.35 -19.92
C LEU A 176 -9.76 -23.50 -21.29
N THR A 177 -9.32 -24.72 -21.63
CA THR A 177 -8.73 -25.02 -22.93
C THR A 177 -9.72 -24.77 -24.06
N LYS A 178 -11.00 -25.15 -23.87
CA LYS A 178 -12.07 -24.89 -24.83
C LYS A 178 -12.31 -23.39 -25.07
N GLU A 179 -12.16 -22.56 -24.04
CA GLU A 179 -12.25 -21.10 -24.14
C GLU A 179 -10.96 -20.43 -24.67
N GLY A 180 -9.92 -21.23 -24.98
CA GLY A 180 -8.66 -20.75 -25.54
C GLY A 180 -7.69 -20.16 -24.52
N PHE A 181 -7.77 -20.57 -23.26
CA PHE A 181 -6.85 -20.13 -22.20
C PHE A 181 -5.42 -20.59 -22.47
N LYS A 182 -4.45 -19.69 -22.33
CA LYS A 182 -3.02 -20.01 -22.45
C LYS A 182 -2.36 -20.15 -21.07
N PHE A 183 -1.99 -21.39 -20.73
CA PHE A 183 -1.27 -21.69 -19.50
C PHE A 183 0.19 -21.19 -19.54
N PRO A 184 0.83 -20.90 -18.40
CA PRO A 184 0.25 -20.75 -17.06
C PRO A 184 -0.49 -19.41 -16.86
N SER A 185 -1.23 -19.27 -15.77
CA SER A 185 -1.76 -17.95 -15.39
C SER A 185 -0.62 -17.03 -14.95
N LYS A 186 -0.68 -15.76 -15.34
CA LYS A 186 0.20 -14.71 -14.81
C LYS A 186 -0.29 -14.20 -13.46
N PHE A 187 -1.58 -13.92 -13.37
CA PHE A 187 -2.21 -13.36 -12.18
C PHE A 187 -3.63 -13.91 -11.99
N ILE A 188 -4.04 -14.03 -10.74
CA ILE A 188 -5.37 -14.49 -10.32
C ILE A 188 -5.87 -13.49 -9.28
N TYR A 189 -7.00 -12.85 -9.56
CA TYR A 189 -7.62 -11.84 -8.70
C TYR A 189 -9.05 -12.24 -8.37
N GLY A 190 -9.40 -12.22 -7.09
CA GLY A 190 -10.72 -12.55 -6.60
C GLY A 190 -10.79 -12.33 -5.08
N ASN A 191 -11.99 -12.49 -4.53
CA ASN A 191 -12.23 -12.32 -3.10
C ASN A 191 -12.34 -13.69 -2.41
N PRO A 192 -11.32 -14.18 -1.68
CA PRO A 192 -11.37 -15.50 -1.05
C PRO A 192 -12.27 -15.57 0.20
N SER A 193 -12.87 -14.45 0.63
CA SER A 193 -13.68 -14.38 1.84
C SER A 193 -15.04 -15.07 1.68
N THR A 194 -15.52 -15.73 2.73
CA THR A 194 -16.90 -16.23 2.82
C THR A 194 -17.88 -15.20 3.40
N LYS A 195 -17.40 -14.00 3.79
CA LYS A 195 -18.22 -12.92 4.35
C LYS A 195 -18.90 -12.05 3.28
N LYS A 196 -18.61 -12.29 2.02
CA LYS A 196 -19.21 -11.61 0.88
C LYS A 196 -20.66 -12.08 0.66
N PRO A 197 -21.53 -11.25 0.07
CA PRO A 197 -22.96 -11.56 -0.09
C PRO A 197 -23.22 -12.72 -1.07
N PHE A 198 -22.32 -12.91 -2.04
CA PHE A 198 -22.32 -13.99 -3.01
C PHE A 198 -20.91 -14.14 -3.60
N ASP A 199 -20.67 -15.23 -4.32
CA ASP A 199 -19.38 -15.48 -4.98
C ASP A 199 -19.48 -15.26 -6.50
N GLU A 200 -18.51 -14.52 -7.06
CA GLU A 200 -18.30 -14.36 -8.51
C GLU A 200 -16.92 -14.91 -8.94
N GLY A 201 -16.36 -15.84 -8.19
CA GLY A 201 -15.08 -16.47 -8.49
C GLY A 201 -13.94 -15.48 -8.72
N TYR A 202 -13.22 -15.67 -9.82
CA TYR A 202 -11.92 -15.07 -10.08
C TYR A 202 -11.78 -14.54 -11.50
N PHE A 203 -11.09 -13.41 -11.62
CA PHE A 203 -10.51 -12.92 -12.85
C PHE A 203 -9.07 -13.42 -12.96
N VAL A 204 -8.77 -14.14 -14.04
CA VAL A 204 -7.47 -14.78 -14.28
C VAL A 204 -6.87 -14.26 -15.56
N ILE A 205 -5.62 -13.79 -15.47
CA ILE A 205 -4.83 -13.33 -16.60
C ILE A 205 -3.97 -14.49 -17.08
N ASP A 206 -4.13 -14.89 -18.34
CA ASP A 206 -3.38 -15.99 -18.95
C ASP A 206 -1.97 -15.56 -19.42
N SER A 207 -1.16 -16.49 -19.94
CA SER A 207 0.19 -16.17 -20.41
C SER A 207 0.22 -15.23 -21.62
N GLY A 208 -0.89 -15.14 -22.37
CA GLY A 208 -1.11 -14.23 -23.48
C GLY A 208 -1.76 -12.89 -23.11
N ASN A 209 -1.84 -12.55 -21.81
CA ASN A 209 -2.50 -11.35 -21.27
C ASN A 209 -4.02 -11.27 -21.49
N ASN A 210 -4.67 -12.38 -21.85
CA ASN A 210 -6.13 -12.42 -21.94
C ASN A 210 -6.73 -12.59 -20.54
N VAL A 211 -7.85 -11.90 -20.28
CA VAL A 211 -8.56 -12.01 -19.00
C VAL A 211 -9.71 -13.00 -19.14
N PHE A 212 -9.79 -13.93 -18.19
CA PHE A 212 -10.86 -14.92 -18.08
C PHE A 212 -11.59 -14.76 -16.75
N HIS A 213 -12.91 -14.89 -16.77
CA HIS A 213 -13.72 -14.99 -15.57
C HIS A 213 -14.01 -16.48 -15.32
N ILE A 214 -13.54 -16.97 -14.17
CA ILE A 214 -13.66 -18.36 -13.74
C ILE A 214 -14.48 -18.42 -12.45
N LYS A 215 -15.55 -19.22 -12.44
CA LYS A 215 -16.31 -19.52 -11.22
C LYS A 215 -16.88 -20.94 -11.24
N MET A 216 -17.41 -21.38 -10.11
CA MET A 216 -18.04 -22.69 -9.98
C MET A 216 -19.54 -22.50 -9.79
N ILE A 217 -20.35 -23.14 -10.63
CA ILE A 217 -21.81 -23.09 -10.56
C ILE A 217 -22.34 -24.51 -10.49
N LYS A 218 -22.93 -24.88 -9.36
CA LYS A 218 -23.47 -26.21 -9.07
C LYS A 218 -22.45 -27.32 -9.37
N GLY A 219 -21.20 -27.11 -8.93
CA GLY A 219 -20.07 -28.02 -9.12
C GLY A 219 -19.50 -28.06 -10.54
N LYS A 220 -19.99 -27.23 -11.47
CA LYS A 220 -19.52 -27.18 -12.86
C LYS A 220 -18.68 -25.92 -13.10
N PRO A 221 -17.67 -26.00 -13.99
CA PRO A 221 -16.90 -24.83 -14.38
C PRO A 221 -17.75 -23.85 -15.18
N PHE A 222 -17.70 -22.59 -14.80
CA PHE A 222 -17.99 -21.47 -15.67
C PHE A 222 -16.65 -20.81 -15.99
N CYS A 223 -16.25 -20.87 -17.25
CA CYS A 223 -15.05 -20.22 -17.76
C CYS A 223 -15.48 -19.36 -18.94
N LYS A 224 -15.14 -18.08 -18.92
CA LYS A 224 -15.48 -17.16 -20.01
C LYS A 224 -14.33 -16.21 -20.26
N LYS A 225 -13.86 -16.14 -21.51
CA LYS A 225 -12.97 -15.06 -21.95
C LYS A 225 -13.72 -13.73 -21.91
N THR A 226 -13.16 -12.72 -21.26
CA THR A 226 -13.78 -11.38 -21.20
C THR A 226 -13.42 -10.58 -22.47
N ASN A 227 -14.05 -9.42 -22.64
CA ASN A 227 -13.70 -8.45 -23.69
C ASN A 227 -12.68 -7.39 -23.21
N ILE A 228 -12.04 -7.61 -22.04
CA ILE A 228 -11.01 -6.72 -21.53
C ILE A 228 -9.79 -6.83 -22.48
N PRO A 229 -9.28 -5.71 -23.03
CA PRO A 229 -8.17 -5.74 -23.99
C PRO A 229 -6.91 -6.36 -23.39
N SER A 230 -6.26 -7.26 -24.13
CA SER A 230 -5.04 -7.95 -23.67
C SER A 230 -3.81 -7.04 -23.63
N ASP A 231 -3.87 -5.91 -24.32
CA ASP A 231 -2.84 -4.86 -24.38
C ASP A 231 -3.08 -3.73 -23.37
N LEU A 232 -4.13 -3.80 -22.54
CA LEU A 232 -4.44 -2.80 -21.51
C LEU A 232 -3.32 -2.61 -20.48
N GLY A 233 -2.41 -3.60 -20.33
CA GLY A 233 -1.31 -3.55 -19.38
C GLY A 233 -1.80 -3.56 -17.94
N ILE A 234 -2.46 -4.64 -17.51
CA ILE A 234 -3.01 -4.74 -16.15
C ILE A 234 -1.89 -4.94 -15.13
N ALA A 235 -1.75 -4.00 -14.19
CA ALA A 235 -0.84 -4.10 -13.05
C ALA A 235 -1.53 -4.79 -11.84
N TYR A 236 -2.81 -4.49 -11.62
CA TYR A 236 -3.56 -5.04 -10.49
C TYR A 236 -5.08 -5.04 -10.73
N MET A 237 -5.80 -5.97 -10.09
CA MET A 237 -7.26 -5.94 -10.02
C MET A 237 -7.75 -6.10 -8.57
N ALA A 238 -8.61 -5.19 -8.11
CA ALA A 238 -9.29 -5.28 -6.83
C ALA A 238 -10.73 -5.75 -7.05
N ILE A 239 -11.02 -7.01 -6.75
CA ILE A 239 -12.33 -7.63 -6.94
C ILE A 239 -13.10 -7.68 -5.63
N ASN A 240 -14.35 -7.27 -5.64
CA ASN A 240 -15.25 -7.38 -4.48
C ASN A 240 -16.71 -7.46 -4.93
N GLU A 241 -17.48 -8.33 -4.29
CA GLU A 241 -18.86 -8.61 -4.63
C GLU A 241 -19.81 -7.68 -3.86
N PHE A 242 -20.39 -6.73 -4.60
CA PHE A 242 -21.41 -5.81 -4.08
C PHE A 242 -22.81 -6.28 -4.50
N GLU A 243 -23.79 -6.22 -3.58
CA GLU A 243 -25.16 -6.66 -3.80
C GLU A 243 -25.83 -6.01 -5.02
N LEU A 244 -25.53 -4.74 -5.31
CA LEU A 244 -26.07 -4.02 -6.47
C LEU A 244 -25.58 -4.55 -7.83
N ARG A 245 -24.46 -5.29 -7.87
CA ARG A 245 -23.89 -5.83 -9.11
C ARG A 245 -23.69 -4.76 -10.21
N GLU A 246 -23.24 -3.56 -9.84
CA GLU A 246 -22.92 -2.52 -10.84
C GLU A 246 -21.57 -2.80 -11.52
N PHE A 247 -20.58 -3.22 -10.72
CA PHE A 247 -19.23 -3.54 -11.17
C PHE A 247 -18.63 -4.67 -10.32
N TYR A 248 -17.75 -5.46 -10.93
CA TYR A 248 -17.01 -6.55 -10.28
C TYR A 248 -15.85 -6.04 -9.42
N GLY A 249 -15.28 -4.88 -9.78
CA GLY A 249 -14.07 -4.39 -9.15
C GLY A 249 -13.38 -3.28 -9.94
N ILE A 250 -12.14 -2.98 -9.53
CA ILE A 250 -11.25 -1.99 -10.15
C ILE A 250 -10.10 -2.70 -10.86
N ILE A 251 -9.71 -2.21 -12.03
CA ILE A 251 -8.44 -2.48 -12.71
C ILE A 251 -7.54 -1.27 -12.54
N VAL A 252 -6.26 -1.53 -12.26
CA VAL A 252 -5.18 -0.56 -12.35
C VAL A 252 -4.20 -1.02 -13.41
N THR A 253 -3.85 -0.13 -14.33
CA THR A 253 -2.90 -0.42 -15.42
C THR A 253 -1.47 -0.05 -15.02
N THR A 254 -0.50 -0.53 -15.79
CA THR A 254 0.93 -0.19 -15.67
C THR A 254 1.20 1.29 -15.95
N ASN A 255 0.27 1.98 -16.59
CA ASN A 255 0.33 3.42 -16.89
C ASN A 255 -0.51 4.26 -15.90
N ASP A 256 -0.79 3.72 -14.71
CA ASP A 256 -1.55 4.37 -13.63
C ASP A 256 -3.00 4.73 -13.96
N GLU A 257 -3.56 4.16 -15.04
CA GLU A 257 -4.97 4.34 -15.35
C GLU A 257 -5.85 3.40 -14.53
N VAL A 258 -7.04 3.87 -14.18
CA VAL A 258 -7.96 3.17 -13.29
C VAL A 258 -9.32 2.99 -13.95
N PHE A 259 -9.82 1.76 -13.96
CA PHE A 259 -11.10 1.40 -14.57
C PHE A 259 -11.97 0.59 -13.61
N LEU A 260 -13.30 0.77 -13.68
CA LEU A 260 -14.24 -0.20 -13.12
C LEU A 260 -14.58 -1.26 -14.17
N ILE A 261 -14.79 -2.49 -13.72
CA ILE A 261 -15.27 -3.59 -14.56
C ILE A 261 -16.78 -3.72 -14.38
N SER A 262 -17.57 -3.22 -15.32
CA SER A 262 -19.03 -3.27 -15.21
C SER A 262 -19.58 -4.69 -15.34
N TYR A 263 -20.72 -4.97 -14.69
CA TYR A 263 -21.52 -6.16 -14.97
C TYR A 263 -22.16 -6.14 -16.37
N ASP A 264 -22.21 -4.98 -17.03
CA ASP A 264 -22.56 -4.88 -18.45
C ASP A 264 -21.41 -5.41 -19.31
N HIS A 265 -21.40 -6.74 -19.50
CA HIS A 265 -20.48 -7.44 -20.40
C HIS A 265 -18.99 -7.09 -20.18
N TYR A 266 -18.56 -6.90 -18.93
CA TYR A 266 -17.20 -6.49 -18.55
C TYR A 266 -16.73 -5.17 -19.14
N LYS A 267 -17.66 -4.30 -19.56
CA LYS A 267 -17.35 -2.97 -20.07
C LYS A 267 -16.51 -2.19 -19.05
N LEU A 268 -15.41 -1.63 -19.53
CA LEU A 268 -14.52 -0.81 -18.72
C LEU A 268 -15.05 0.62 -18.62
N ILE A 269 -15.10 1.14 -17.41
CA ILE A 269 -15.48 2.52 -17.12
C ILE A 269 -14.24 3.23 -16.57
N LYS A 270 -13.66 4.15 -17.34
CA LYS A 270 -12.48 4.91 -16.91
C LYS A 270 -12.85 5.88 -15.78
N LEU A 271 -12.11 5.83 -14.68
CA LEU A 271 -12.29 6.74 -13.56
C LEU A 271 -11.43 8.01 -13.76
N PRO A 272 -11.94 9.20 -13.41
CA PRO A 272 -11.22 10.47 -13.53
C PRO A 272 -10.20 10.62 -12.39
N VAL A 273 -9.10 9.88 -12.49
CA VAL A 273 -8.01 9.87 -11.49
C VAL A 273 -6.82 10.66 -12.03
N ALA A 274 -6.30 11.60 -11.23
CA ALA A 274 -5.15 12.43 -11.61
C ALA A 274 -4.00 12.30 -10.62
N GLY A 275 -2.78 12.13 -11.16
CA GLY A 275 -1.54 12.01 -10.38
C GLY A 275 -1.54 10.82 -9.44
N TYR A 276 -2.10 9.68 -9.88
CA TYR A 276 -2.00 8.39 -9.21
C TYR A 276 -0.70 7.71 -9.63
N ASP A 277 -0.08 7.03 -8.69
CA ASP A 277 1.09 6.17 -8.91
C ASP A 277 0.74 4.90 -8.15
N HIS A 278 0.52 3.81 -8.86
CA HIS A 278 0.05 2.57 -8.23
C HIS A 278 1.10 1.90 -7.34
N GLN A 279 2.39 2.21 -7.52
CA GLN A 279 3.50 1.66 -6.76
C GLN A 279 3.68 2.34 -5.40
N GLU A 280 3.21 3.58 -5.25
CA GLU A 280 3.44 4.41 -4.07
C GLU A 280 2.15 4.96 -3.41
N HIS A 281 1.09 5.17 -4.19
CA HIS A 281 -0.13 5.81 -3.71
C HIS A 281 -1.26 4.82 -3.42
N GLN A 282 -2.03 5.08 -2.36
CA GLN A 282 -3.25 4.34 -2.08
C GLN A 282 -4.44 4.98 -2.79
N LEU A 283 -5.23 4.18 -3.49
CA LEU A 283 -6.51 4.61 -4.07
C LEU A 283 -7.68 4.07 -3.26
N GLN A 284 -8.69 4.89 -3.05
CA GLN A 284 -9.95 4.52 -2.45
C GLN A 284 -11.11 4.98 -3.30
N PHE A 285 -11.98 4.05 -3.65
CA PHE A 285 -13.26 4.34 -4.30
C PHE A 285 -14.37 4.13 -3.28
N ARG A 286 -15.28 5.09 -3.16
CA ARG A 286 -16.50 5.00 -2.37
C ARG A 286 -17.69 5.37 -3.21
N GLY A 287 -18.82 4.70 -2.99
CA GLY A 287 -20.09 5.09 -3.58
C GLY A 287 -21.16 5.24 -2.52
N ASP A 288 -22.10 6.12 -2.80
CA ASP A 288 -23.35 6.25 -2.08
C ASP A 288 -24.53 6.29 -3.09
N LEU A 289 -25.71 6.72 -2.64
CA LEU A 289 -26.90 6.72 -3.49
C LEU A 289 -26.78 7.64 -4.71
N PHE A 290 -26.03 8.73 -4.60
CA PHE A 290 -25.97 9.82 -5.58
C PHE A 290 -24.60 9.96 -6.25
N TYR A 291 -23.52 9.74 -5.49
CA TYR A 291 -22.17 10.09 -5.90
C TYR A 291 -21.21 8.91 -5.83
N ARG A 292 -20.10 9.03 -6.56
CA ARG A 292 -18.91 8.18 -6.41
C ARG A 292 -17.72 9.08 -6.09
N SER A 293 -17.05 8.81 -4.97
CA SER A 293 -15.85 9.53 -4.53
C SER A 293 -14.62 8.67 -4.81
N ILE A 294 -13.62 9.23 -5.49
CA ILE A 294 -12.31 8.61 -5.70
C ILE A 294 -11.28 9.46 -4.97
N VAL A 295 -10.50 8.84 -4.09
CA VAL A 295 -9.47 9.51 -3.29
C VAL A 295 -8.14 8.81 -3.52
N VAL A 296 -7.13 9.57 -3.92
CA VAL A 296 -5.74 9.15 -4.01
C VAL A 296 -4.98 9.74 -2.82
N TYR A 297 -4.54 8.87 -1.92
CA TYR A 297 -3.72 9.22 -0.77
C TYR A 297 -2.24 9.09 -1.14
N LYS A 298 -1.49 10.15 -0.83
CA LYS A 298 -0.06 10.31 -1.08
C LYS A 298 0.65 10.59 0.25
N GLU A 299 1.98 10.49 0.26
CA GLU A 299 2.76 10.89 1.42
C GLU A 299 2.57 12.38 1.75
N ASN A 300 2.54 13.22 0.71
CA ASN A 300 2.42 14.68 0.80
C ASN A 300 0.97 15.19 0.70
N GLY A 301 -0.04 14.37 1.02
CA GLY A 301 -1.43 14.81 1.01
C GLY A 301 -2.37 13.86 0.28
N PHE A 302 -3.42 14.40 -0.35
CA PHE A 302 -4.36 13.61 -1.12
C PHE A 302 -5.07 14.42 -2.19
N ASN A 303 -5.57 13.71 -3.20
CA ASN A 303 -6.45 14.24 -4.24
C ASN A 303 -7.78 13.50 -4.16
N ALA A 304 -8.89 14.22 -4.02
CA ALA A 304 -10.24 13.68 -4.03
C ALA A 304 -11.01 14.22 -5.23
N VAL A 305 -11.72 13.33 -5.92
CA VAL A 305 -12.62 13.65 -7.02
C VAL A 305 -13.97 13.01 -6.74
N VAL A 306 -15.04 13.76 -6.93
CA VAL A 306 -16.42 13.27 -6.79
C VAL A 306 -17.07 13.30 -8.15
N THR A 307 -17.81 12.25 -8.45
CA THR A 307 -18.55 12.10 -9.70
C THR A 307 -20.01 11.75 -9.42
N ASP A 308 -20.88 12.01 -10.39
CA ASP A 308 -22.22 11.47 -10.39
C ASP A 308 -22.22 9.94 -10.68
N ARG A 309 -23.39 9.31 -10.75
CA ARG A 309 -23.49 7.87 -11.09
C ARG A 309 -23.04 7.53 -12.52
N ASN A 310 -22.95 8.52 -13.41
CA ASN A 310 -22.44 8.36 -14.77
C ASN A 310 -20.94 8.66 -14.87
N TYR A 311 -20.25 8.79 -13.73
CA TYR A 311 -18.82 9.06 -13.62
C TYR A 311 -18.39 10.41 -14.21
N LYS A 312 -19.32 11.36 -14.35
CA LYS A 312 -19.00 12.75 -14.70
C LYS A 312 -18.55 13.48 -13.44
N VAL A 313 -17.44 14.21 -13.54
CA VAL A 313 -16.88 14.97 -12.42
C VAL A 313 -17.86 16.05 -11.98
N VAL A 314 -18.14 16.07 -10.68
CA VAL A 314 -19.00 17.05 -9.99
C VAL A 314 -18.14 18.06 -9.25
N ASP A 315 -17.14 17.59 -8.50
CA ASP A 315 -16.25 18.44 -7.72
C ASP A 315 -14.91 17.73 -7.45
N SER A 316 -13.89 18.49 -7.07
CA SER A 316 -12.58 17.97 -6.70
C SER A 316 -11.94 18.81 -5.60
N TYR A 317 -11.16 18.15 -4.74
CA TYR A 317 -10.44 18.82 -3.67
C TYR A 317 -9.10 18.14 -3.42
N SER A 318 -8.07 18.94 -3.20
CA SER A 318 -6.73 18.46 -2.87
C SER A 318 -6.17 19.21 -1.69
N GLU A 319 -5.55 18.50 -0.77
CA GLU A 319 -4.78 19.09 0.34
C GLU A 319 -3.34 18.61 0.19
N ALA A 320 -2.41 19.54 0.03
CA ALA A 320 -0.98 19.27 0.11
C ALA A 320 -0.53 19.36 1.57
N LYS A 321 0.36 18.46 1.97
CA LYS A 321 1.01 18.42 3.28
C LYS A 321 2.51 18.38 3.05
N PRO A 322 3.31 19.04 3.91
CA PRO A 322 4.74 18.94 3.82
C PRO A 322 5.16 17.47 3.98
N THR A 323 6.05 17.03 3.11
CA THR A 323 6.71 15.73 3.25
C THR A 323 7.55 15.70 4.52
N LYS A 324 7.90 14.48 4.95
CA LYS A 324 8.77 14.27 6.11
C LYS A 324 10.07 15.07 6.03
N ASP A 325 10.64 15.22 4.83
CA ASP A 325 11.90 15.93 4.56
C ASP A 325 11.75 17.46 4.54
N GLU A 326 10.56 17.98 4.25
CA GLU A 326 10.28 19.43 4.22
C GLU A 326 9.99 19.99 5.62
N MET A 327 9.56 19.14 6.56
CA MET A 327 9.35 19.55 7.95
C MET A 327 10.67 19.99 8.61
N THR A 328 10.60 20.86 9.61
CA THR A 328 11.80 21.34 10.35
C THR A 328 12.68 20.20 10.87
N ALA A 329 12.08 19.14 11.41
CA ALA A 329 12.85 17.97 11.86
C ALA A 329 13.44 17.18 10.70
N GLY A 330 12.77 17.10 9.54
CA GLY A 330 13.34 16.51 8.33
C GLY A 330 14.54 17.28 7.80
N VAL A 331 14.45 18.61 7.81
CA VAL A 331 15.60 19.47 7.49
C VAL A 331 16.75 19.18 8.45
N ILE A 332 16.51 19.13 9.75
CA ILE A 332 17.55 18.79 10.75
C ILE A 332 18.12 17.37 10.51
N ALA A 333 17.26 16.38 10.28
CA ALA A 333 17.65 15.01 9.98
C ALA A 333 18.53 14.94 8.73
N SER A 334 18.24 15.75 7.70
CA SER A 334 19.03 15.79 6.46
C SER A 334 20.45 16.32 6.67
N TYR A 335 20.68 17.11 7.72
CA TYR A 335 22.04 17.50 8.14
C TYR A 335 22.70 16.44 9.02
N LEU A 336 21.92 15.81 9.92
CA LEU A 336 22.44 14.82 10.88
C LEU A 336 22.86 13.51 10.22
N PHE A 337 22.06 13.03 9.27
CA PHE A 337 22.13 11.67 8.74
C PHE A 337 22.49 11.71 7.26
N PRO A 338 23.69 11.27 6.84
CA PRO A 338 24.05 11.25 5.41
C PRO A 338 23.22 10.25 4.60
N PHE A 339 22.87 9.13 5.23
CA PHE A 339 21.90 8.18 4.71
C PHE A 339 21.14 7.55 5.87
N THR A 340 19.96 7.03 5.60
CA THR A 340 19.22 6.20 6.54
C THR A 340 18.92 4.87 5.90
N ILE A 341 18.94 3.81 6.70
CA ILE A 341 18.58 2.46 6.24
C ILE A 341 17.27 2.09 6.89
N VAL A 342 16.27 1.86 6.06
CA VAL A 342 14.96 1.36 6.49
C VAL A 342 14.85 -0.11 6.11
N ILE A 343 14.37 -0.94 7.04
CA ILE A 343 14.27 -2.40 6.85
C ILE A 343 12.95 -2.79 6.18
N GLU A 344 11.89 -2.05 6.46
CA GLU A 344 10.52 -2.32 6.02
C GLU A 344 9.92 -1.05 5.39
N LYS A 345 9.19 -1.20 4.29
CA LYS A 345 8.43 -0.11 3.66
C LYS A 345 6.95 -0.49 3.61
N ASP A 346 6.07 0.48 3.86
CA ASP A 346 4.61 0.26 3.83
C ASP A 346 4.09 -0.20 2.45
N THR A 347 4.87 0.01 1.39
CA THR A 347 4.50 -0.31 0.01
C THR A 347 4.94 -1.70 -0.43
N THR A 348 5.72 -2.45 0.35
CA THR A 348 6.25 -3.77 -0.05
C THR A 348 6.29 -4.74 1.13
N PRO A 349 5.95 -6.03 0.94
CA PRO A 349 6.03 -7.01 2.03
C PRO A 349 7.45 -7.51 2.28
N PHE A 350 8.41 -7.13 1.43
CA PHE A 350 9.78 -7.63 1.50
C PHE A 350 10.61 -6.84 2.51
N VAL A 351 11.36 -7.58 3.33
CA VAL A 351 12.41 -7.05 4.20
C VAL A 351 13.68 -6.86 3.38
N ASN A 352 14.21 -5.65 3.33
CA ASN A 352 15.45 -5.34 2.60
C ASN A 352 16.15 -4.11 3.21
N PHE A 353 17.40 -3.85 2.80
CA PHE A 353 18.10 -2.61 3.14
C PHE A 353 17.74 -1.51 2.15
N TYR A 354 16.74 -0.70 2.51
CA TYR A 354 16.34 0.46 1.71
C TYR A 354 17.14 1.69 2.12
N PHE A 355 18.03 2.13 1.25
CA PHE A 355 18.87 3.31 1.46
C PHE A 355 18.15 4.58 1.03
N ASN A 356 18.02 5.54 1.95
CA ASN A 356 17.57 6.90 1.64
C ASN A 356 18.73 7.86 1.90
N PHE A 357 19.17 8.60 0.87
CA PHE A 357 20.28 9.53 0.97
C PHE A 357 19.78 10.96 1.16
N SER A 358 20.33 11.67 2.15
CA SER A 358 19.93 13.04 2.49
C SER A 358 20.53 14.12 1.56
N GLY A 359 21.26 13.70 0.52
CA GLY A 359 21.91 14.58 -0.44
C GLY A 359 23.00 15.47 0.17
N ALA A 360 23.25 16.61 -0.46
CA ALA A 360 24.40 17.48 -0.15
C ALA A 360 24.34 18.15 1.23
N ARG A 361 23.16 18.27 1.86
CA ARG A 361 23.00 18.93 3.17
C ARG A 361 23.80 18.22 4.27
N SER A 362 23.84 16.90 4.22
CA SER A 362 24.58 16.05 5.17
C SER A 362 26.11 16.20 5.10
N LEU A 363 26.64 16.72 3.99
CA LEU A 363 28.09 16.92 3.82
C LEU A 363 28.64 17.94 4.80
N ILE A 364 27.85 18.96 5.16
CA ILE A 364 28.28 20.02 6.08
C ILE A 364 28.65 19.41 7.44
N LEU A 365 27.75 18.60 8.03
CA LEU A 365 28.05 17.95 9.29
C LEU A 365 29.11 16.86 9.14
N SER A 366 29.13 16.15 8.01
CA SER A 366 30.16 15.12 7.75
C SER A 366 31.56 15.72 7.70
N LEU A 367 31.72 16.93 7.14
CA LEU A 367 32.99 17.67 7.14
C LEU A 367 33.37 18.15 8.55
N ILE A 368 32.41 18.59 9.36
CA ILE A 368 32.64 18.95 10.77
C ILE A 368 33.11 17.71 11.55
N MET A 369 32.46 16.56 11.37
CA MET A 369 32.85 15.29 12.00
C MET A 369 34.22 14.81 11.52
N LEU A 370 34.56 15.03 10.25
CA LEU A 370 35.89 14.74 9.73
C LEU A 370 36.96 15.62 10.40
N GLY A 371 36.70 16.92 10.59
CA GLY A 371 37.58 17.82 11.33
C GLY A 371 37.79 17.37 12.78
N ALA A 372 36.72 16.95 13.45
CA ALA A 372 36.80 16.39 14.81
C ALA A 372 37.60 15.07 14.84
N ALA A 373 37.37 14.17 13.89
CA ALA A 373 38.12 12.93 13.73
C ALA A 373 39.62 13.20 13.49
N PHE A 374 39.95 14.22 12.71
CA PHE A 374 41.32 14.64 12.46
C PHE A 374 42.01 15.11 13.76
N ILE A 375 41.36 15.95 14.56
CA ILE A 375 41.89 16.39 15.86
C ILE A 375 42.07 15.20 16.81
N TYR A 376 41.10 14.29 16.87
CA TYR A 376 41.12 13.11 17.73
C TYR A 376 42.27 12.15 17.37
N LEU A 377 42.41 11.78 16.09
CA LEU A 377 43.43 10.84 15.63
C LEU A 377 44.83 11.46 15.61
N ARG A 378 44.97 12.77 15.40
CA ARG A 378 46.26 13.47 15.50
C ARG A 378 46.84 13.41 16.91
N LYS A 379 45.99 13.41 17.95
CA LYS A 379 46.43 13.23 19.35
C LYS A 379 47.01 11.83 19.63
N LYS A 380 46.75 10.84 18.76
CA LYS A 380 47.22 9.46 18.93
C LYS A 380 48.54 9.14 18.20
N ASN A 381 49.17 10.10 17.51
CA ASN A 381 50.47 9.92 16.81
C ASN A 381 50.56 8.69 15.87
N LEU A 382 49.43 8.28 15.26
CA LEU A 382 49.39 7.12 14.35
C LEU A 382 49.96 7.47 12.96
N PRO A 383 50.55 6.49 12.24
CA PRO A 383 51.07 6.71 10.89
C PRO A 383 49.94 7.03 9.89
N VAL A 384 50.20 7.95 8.96
CA VAL A 384 49.21 8.49 8.01
C VAL A 384 48.46 7.39 7.24
N LYS A 385 49.18 6.36 6.77
CA LYS A 385 48.57 5.23 6.03
C LYS A 385 47.55 4.44 6.85
N ARG A 386 47.66 4.43 8.18
CA ARG A 386 46.75 3.71 9.09
C ARG A 386 45.48 4.52 9.38
N VAL A 387 45.54 5.85 9.29
CA VAL A 387 44.41 6.74 9.61
C VAL A 387 43.53 7.10 8.41
N VAL A 388 44.07 7.06 7.19
CA VAL A 388 43.33 7.39 5.95
C VAL A 388 42.01 6.61 5.80
N PRO A 389 41.94 5.28 6.04
CA PRO A 389 40.67 4.54 5.94
C PRO A 389 39.58 5.05 6.88
N TYR A 390 39.95 5.50 8.08
CA TYR A 390 39.00 6.03 9.06
C TYR A 390 38.47 7.41 8.64
N TYR A 391 39.32 8.27 8.08
CA TYR A 391 38.90 9.55 7.52
C TYR A 391 37.92 9.37 6.36
N LEU A 392 38.20 8.43 5.46
CA LEU A 392 37.28 8.10 4.36
C LEU A 392 35.94 7.58 4.89
N LEU A 393 35.98 6.71 5.91
CA LEU A 393 34.76 6.16 6.52
C LEU A 393 33.92 7.27 7.16
N VAL A 394 34.53 8.18 7.94
CA VAL A 394 33.82 9.33 8.54
C VAL A 394 33.30 10.29 7.49
N LEU A 395 34.06 10.56 6.43
CA LEU A 395 33.61 11.45 5.35
C LEU A 395 32.37 10.90 4.64
N LEU A 396 32.35 9.60 4.34
CA LEU A 396 31.25 8.94 3.62
C LEU A 396 30.02 8.68 4.49
N THR A 397 30.22 8.43 5.79
CA THR A 397 29.16 7.97 6.70
C THR A 397 28.82 8.97 7.81
N GLY A 398 29.49 10.14 7.80
CA GLY A 398 29.24 11.27 8.68
C GLY A 398 29.26 10.89 10.15
N VAL A 399 28.16 11.21 10.84
CA VAL A 399 27.99 10.96 12.28
C VAL A 399 28.15 9.47 12.64
N TYR A 400 27.72 8.55 11.77
CA TYR A 400 27.82 7.11 12.05
C TYR A 400 29.27 6.65 12.11
N GLY A 401 30.07 7.09 11.15
CA GLY A 401 31.48 6.76 11.09
C GLY A 401 32.26 7.35 12.27
N PHE A 402 31.89 8.56 12.67
CA PHE A 402 32.49 9.19 13.84
C PHE A 402 32.14 8.45 15.14
N ILE A 403 30.89 8.03 15.31
CA ILE A 403 30.48 7.19 16.45
C ILE A 403 31.24 5.86 16.44
N ALA A 404 31.35 5.20 15.29
CA ALA A 404 32.11 3.96 15.16
C ALA A 404 33.59 4.16 15.56
N LEU A 405 34.18 5.31 15.19
CA LEU A 405 35.55 5.66 15.55
C LEU A 405 35.74 5.84 17.06
N LEU A 406 34.76 6.41 17.76
CA LEU A 406 34.82 6.65 19.20
C LEU A 406 34.57 5.38 20.03
N ILE A 407 33.76 4.44 19.54
CA ILE A 407 33.43 3.18 20.22
C ILE A 407 34.63 2.24 20.21
N ILE A 408 35.32 2.14 19.06
CA ILE A 408 36.52 1.30 18.93
C ILE A 408 37.70 2.08 19.53
N ARG A 409 37.82 2.10 20.86
CA ARG A 409 38.81 2.90 21.60
C ARG A 409 40.25 2.39 21.48
N ASP A 410 40.44 1.10 21.22
CA ASP A 410 41.75 0.44 21.26
C ASP A 410 42.50 0.56 19.94
N PHE A 411 43.08 1.74 19.73
CA PHE A 411 44.10 1.94 18.72
C PHE A 411 45.51 1.59 19.21
N ASP A 412 45.69 1.36 20.52
CA ASP A 412 46.98 1.47 21.20
C ASP A 412 47.63 0.14 21.67
N ASP A 413 46.96 -1.02 21.60
CA ASP A 413 47.58 -2.28 22.02
C ASP A 413 48.21 -3.05 20.85
N ASP A 414 49.41 -2.61 20.44
CA ASP A 414 50.44 -3.55 20.00
C ASP A 414 51.77 -3.16 20.68
N PRO A 415 52.16 -3.84 21.79
CA PRO A 415 53.36 -3.50 22.57
C PRO A 415 54.69 -3.57 21.79
N ASN A 416 54.66 -4.02 20.53
CA ASN A 416 55.85 -4.28 19.72
C ASN A 416 56.18 -3.18 18.69
N GLU A 417 55.46 -2.05 18.65
CA GLU A 417 55.82 -0.92 17.76
C GLU A 417 56.86 0.06 18.35
N SER A 418 57.52 -0.30 19.46
CA SER A 418 58.76 0.35 19.89
C SER A 418 59.98 -0.54 19.65
N LYS A 419 60.38 -0.67 18.39
CA LYS A 419 61.77 -0.95 17.99
C LYS A 419 62.01 -0.62 16.53
#